data_AF-A0A968JT27-F1
#
_entry.id   AF-A0A968JT27-F1
#
_cell.length_a   1.000
_cell.length_b   1.000
_cell.length_c   1.000
_cell.angle_alpha   90.00
_cell.angle_beta   90.00
_cell.angle_gamma   90.00
#
_symmetry.space_group_name_H-M   'P 1'
#
loop_
_entity.id
_entity.type
_entity.pdbx_description
1 polymer ?
#
loop_
_entity_poly.entity_id
_entity_poly.type
_entity_poly.pdbx_seq_one_letter_code
_entity_poly.pdbx_strand_id
1 'polypeptide(L)'
;MGTVEIYIKEAVNKEFETDENNETKNEVVYTSSVDPTYEGAVNACRAAARAALAGNIQTNVAELVKRSLNSEQVSMKSAEGINQTITAGKQLIAQKISMEDIYVFYREVKDERDGKTLIEVEYAGCYNRKLALLKAREYIREQMKDEAEELHKDLDRIFKLDE
;
A
#
# COMPACT_ATOMS: atom_id res chain seq x y z
N MET A 1 20.58 4.24 -24.36
CA MET A 1 20.07 2.86 -24.31
C MET A 1 20.46 2.32 -22.94
N GLY A 2 19.53 2.28 -21.98
CA GLY A 2 19.82 1.80 -20.62
C GLY A 2 20.05 0.30 -20.62
N THR A 3 21.09 -0.17 -19.94
CA THR A 3 21.36 -1.61 -19.74
C THR A 3 20.56 -2.13 -18.55
N VAL A 4 20.33 -3.44 -18.49
CA VAL A 4 19.60 -4.12 -17.38
C VAL A 4 20.16 -3.73 -16.00
N GLU A 5 21.47 -3.53 -15.90
CA GLU A 5 22.13 -3.11 -14.65
C GLU A 5 21.69 -1.70 -14.19
N ILE A 6 21.45 -0.77 -15.12
CA ILE A 6 20.97 0.59 -14.80
C ILE A 6 19.55 0.52 -14.26
N TYR A 7 18.67 -0.25 -14.92
CA TYR A 7 17.29 -0.45 -14.47
C TYR A 7 17.22 -1.11 -13.09
N ILE A 8 18.06 -2.12 -12.81
CA ILE A 8 18.12 -2.76 -11.49
C ILE A 8 18.61 -1.78 -10.42
N LYS A 9 19.63 -0.95 -10.71
CA LYS A 9 20.10 0.05 -9.74
C LYS A 9 19.03 1.10 -9.44
N GLU A 10 18.33 1.61 -10.46
CA GLU A 10 17.24 2.58 -10.28
C GLU A 10 16.08 1.97 -9.48
N ALA A 11 15.72 0.71 -9.78
CA ALA A 11 14.72 -0.08 -9.05
C ALA A 11 15.09 -0.25 -7.57
N VAL A 12 16.31 -0.73 -7.29
CA VAL A 12 16.81 -0.97 -5.93
C VAL A 12 16.95 0.34 -5.16
N ASN A 13 17.44 1.42 -5.79
CA ASN A 13 17.56 2.72 -5.13
C ASN A 13 16.20 3.27 -4.69
N LYS A 14 15.10 2.88 -5.36
CA LYS A 14 13.75 3.32 -5.03
C LYS A 14 13.19 2.65 -3.78
N GLU A 15 13.58 1.39 -3.53
CA GLU A 15 13.29 0.66 -2.29
C GLU A 15 13.97 1.31 -1.08
N PHE A 16 15.22 1.74 -1.26
CA PHE A 16 16.02 2.37 -0.21
C PHE A 16 15.90 3.90 -0.17
N GLU A 17 14.96 4.48 -0.92
CA GLU A 17 14.75 5.93 -0.92
C GLU A 17 14.23 6.36 0.45
N THR A 18 14.93 7.30 1.08
CA THR A 18 14.54 7.87 2.37
C THR A 18 13.89 9.24 2.19
N ASP A 19 13.06 9.63 3.15
CA ASP A 19 12.54 10.98 3.24
C ASP A 19 13.53 11.93 3.94
N GLU A 20 13.09 13.16 4.21
CA GLU A 20 13.87 14.21 4.88
C GLU A 20 14.29 13.86 6.32
N ASN A 21 13.65 12.86 6.93
CA ASN A 21 13.95 12.37 8.27
C ASN A 21 14.84 11.12 8.26
N ASN A 22 15.38 10.72 7.11
CA ASN A 22 16.10 9.46 6.88
C ASN A 22 15.24 8.20 7.13
N GLU A 23 13.91 8.33 7.08
CA GLU A 23 12.98 7.20 7.19
C GLU A 23 12.64 6.67 5.80
N THR A 24 12.27 5.39 5.68
CA THR A 24 11.90 4.79 4.40
C THR A 24 10.68 5.51 3.80
N LYS A 25 10.85 6.12 2.62
CA LYS A 25 9.82 6.92 1.94
C LYS A 25 8.75 6.05 1.28
N ASN A 26 9.18 4.97 0.65
CA ASN A 26 8.35 4.10 -0.16
C ASN A 26 8.12 2.77 0.54
N GLU A 27 6.91 2.24 0.44
CA GLU A 27 6.64 0.86 0.84
C GLU A 27 6.64 0.00 -0.43
N VAL A 28 7.44 -1.06 -0.42
CA VAL A 28 7.60 -1.97 -1.55
C VAL A 28 6.76 -3.21 -1.35
N VAL A 29 6.08 -3.63 -2.40
CA VAL A 29 5.24 -4.82 -2.45
C VAL A 29 5.78 -5.75 -3.53
N TYR A 30 6.04 -6.98 -3.13
CA TYR A 30 6.51 -8.05 -3.98
C TYR A 30 5.37 -9.01 -4.29
N THR A 31 5.15 -9.31 -5.57
CA THR A 31 4.16 -10.30 -6.02
C THR A 31 4.73 -11.16 -7.13
N SER A 32 4.12 -12.33 -7.33
CA SER A 32 4.42 -13.18 -8.48
C SER A 32 3.14 -13.81 -9.01
N SER A 33 3.15 -14.16 -10.29
CA SER A 33 2.04 -14.82 -10.95
C SER A 33 2.51 -15.65 -12.13
N VAL A 34 1.73 -16.68 -12.46
CA VAL A 34 1.94 -17.50 -13.65
C VAL A 34 0.67 -17.48 -14.48
N ASP A 35 0.79 -17.14 -15.75
CA ASP A 35 -0.34 -17.05 -16.68
C ASP A 35 0.08 -17.50 -18.09
N PRO A 36 -0.85 -17.99 -18.95
CA PRO A 36 -0.54 -18.27 -20.35
C PRO A 36 0.02 -17.08 -21.14
N THR A 37 -0.22 -15.86 -20.66
CA THR A 37 0.21 -14.61 -21.30
C THR A 37 1.00 -13.73 -20.33
N TYR A 38 1.99 -13.00 -20.86
CA TYR A 38 2.73 -12.01 -20.07
C TYR A 38 1.79 -10.94 -19.48
N GLU A 39 0.84 -10.43 -20.26
CA GLU A 39 -0.10 -9.41 -19.81
C GLU A 39 -1.01 -9.91 -18.69
N GLY A 40 -1.49 -11.16 -18.77
CA GLY A 40 -2.30 -11.76 -17.71
C GLY A 40 -1.53 -11.87 -16.39
N ALA A 41 -0.29 -12.38 -16.44
CA ALA A 41 0.55 -12.51 -15.26
C ALA A 41 0.90 -11.14 -14.64
N VAL A 42 1.24 -10.15 -15.46
CA VAL A 42 1.53 -8.78 -14.98
C VAL A 42 0.30 -8.13 -14.36
N ASN A 43 -0.88 -8.26 -14.98
CA ASN A 43 -2.11 -7.69 -14.46
C ASN A 43 -2.50 -8.35 -13.12
N ALA A 44 -2.31 -9.67 -12.99
CA ALA A 44 -2.52 -10.38 -11.74
C ALA A 44 -1.55 -9.90 -10.65
N CYS A 45 -0.26 -9.72 -10.98
CA CYS A 45 0.74 -9.19 -10.06
C CYS A 45 0.37 -7.78 -9.56
N ARG A 46 0.00 -6.86 -10.46
CA ARG A 46 -0.42 -5.49 -10.12
C ARG A 46 -1.69 -5.47 -9.28
N ALA A 47 -2.67 -6.31 -9.61
CA ALA A 47 -3.91 -6.42 -8.83
C ALA A 47 -3.63 -6.93 -7.40
N ALA A 48 -2.77 -7.96 -7.27
CA ALA A 48 -2.34 -8.47 -5.97
C ALA A 48 -1.56 -7.41 -5.18
N ALA A 49 -0.65 -6.69 -5.84
CA ALA A 49 0.13 -5.63 -5.20
C ALA A 49 -0.78 -4.51 -4.69
N ARG A 50 -1.85 -4.23 -5.43
CA ARG A 50 -2.83 -3.24 -5.03
C ARG A 50 -3.71 -3.66 -3.87
N ALA A 51 -4.10 -4.93 -3.83
CA ALA A 51 -4.78 -5.51 -2.68
C ALA A 51 -3.89 -5.48 -1.42
N ALA A 52 -2.58 -5.72 -1.58
CA ALA A 52 -1.61 -5.63 -0.49
C ALA A 52 -1.51 -4.18 0.06
N LEU A 53 -1.42 -3.15 -0.79
CA LEU A 53 -1.50 -1.76 -0.32
C LEU A 53 -2.77 -1.50 0.51
N ALA A 54 -3.93 -1.95 0.04
CA ALA A 54 -5.17 -1.78 0.79
C ALA A 54 -5.10 -2.45 2.17
N GLY A 55 -4.50 -3.64 2.25
CA GLY A 55 -4.19 -4.33 3.50
C GLY A 55 -3.24 -3.54 4.39
N ASN A 56 -2.15 -3.03 3.85
CA ASN A 56 -1.13 -2.27 4.58
C ASN A 56 -1.69 -0.96 5.13
N ILE A 57 -2.55 -0.26 4.38
CA ILE A 57 -3.30 0.90 4.90
C ILE A 57 -4.12 0.50 6.13
N GLN A 58 -4.88 -0.59 6.06
CA GLN A 58 -5.69 -1.05 7.18
C GLN A 58 -4.83 -1.38 8.40
N THR A 59 -3.74 -2.12 8.22
CA THR A 59 -2.81 -2.48 9.30
C THR A 59 -2.19 -1.23 9.93
N ASN A 60 -1.65 -0.32 9.11
CA ASN A 60 -1.01 0.89 9.60
C ASN A 60 -1.98 1.78 10.38
N VAL A 61 -3.21 1.97 9.90
CA VAL A 61 -4.21 2.75 10.65
C VAL A 61 -4.60 2.05 11.95
N ALA A 62 -4.83 0.74 11.93
CA ALA A 62 -5.18 -0.01 13.14
C ALA A 62 -4.07 0.08 14.20
N GLU A 63 -2.80 0.06 13.80
CA GLU A 63 -1.67 0.27 14.70
C GLU A 63 -1.64 1.69 15.29
N LEU A 64 -1.86 2.72 14.48
CA LEU A 64 -1.93 4.11 14.96
C LEU A 64 -3.08 4.28 15.96
N VAL A 65 -4.26 3.76 15.64
CA VAL A 65 -5.44 3.77 16.53
C VAL A 65 -5.13 3.04 17.84
N LYS A 66 -4.53 1.85 17.78
CA LYS A 66 -4.16 1.08 18.97
C LYS A 66 -3.17 1.84 19.86
N ARG A 67 -2.16 2.49 19.27
CA ARG A 67 -1.21 3.33 20.02
C ARG A 67 -1.92 4.50 20.72
N SER A 68 -2.81 5.20 20.01
CA SER A 68 -3.56 6.32 20.57
C SER A 68 -4.52 5.90 21.68
N LEU A 69 -5.22 4.78 21.52
CA LEU A 69 -6.05 4.18 22.57
C LEU A 69 -5.25 3.87 23.84
N ASN A 70 -4.09 3.21 23.69
CA ASN A 70 -3.23 2.85 24.82
C ASN A 70 -2.68 4.08 25.55
N SER A 71 -2.54 5.21 24.85
CA SER A 71 -2.14 6.50 25.43
C SER A 71 -3.30 7.34 25.96
N GLU A 72 -4.52 6.79 25.98
CA GLU A 72 -5.77 7.47 26.37
C GLU A 72 -6.07 8.77 25.59
N GLN A 73 -5.46 8.92 24.40
CA GLN A 73 -5.64 10.11 23.56
C GLN A 73 -6.97 10.13 22.80
N VAL A 74 -7.61 8.95 22.69
CA VAL A 74 -8.79 8.72 21.85
C VAL A 74 -9.74 7.77 22.56
N SER A 75 -11.05 7.96 22.38
CA SER A 75 -12.08 7.09 22.97
C SER A 75 -12.17 5.72 22.27
N MET A 76 -12.61 4.68 22.99
CA MET A 76 -12.86 3.35 22.42
C MET A 76 -13.86 3.40 21.24
N LYS A 77 -14.92 4.20 21.37
CA LYS A 77 -15.93 4.39 20.33
C LYS A 77 -15.31 5.01 19.07
N SER A 78 -14.49 6.04 19.22
CA SER A 78 -13.79 6.69 18.11
C SER A 78 -12.87 5.69 17.39
N ALA A 79 -12.11 4.90 18.15
CA ALA A 79 -11.22 3.89 17.60
C ALA A 79 -11.94 2.80 16.81
N GLU A 80 -13.07 2.30 17.33
CA GLU A 80 -13.91 1.33 16.62
C GLU A 80 -14.45 1.93 15.31
N GLY A 81 -14.98 3.16 15.35
CA GLY A 81 -15.50 3.86 14.18
C GLY A 81 -14.43 4.08 13.10
N ILE A 82 -13.22 4.47 13.48
CA ILE A 82 -12.09 4.65 12.55
C ILE A 82 -11.71 3.31 11.90
N ASN A 83 -11.59 2.24 12.70
CA ASN A 83 -11.23 0.91 12.18
C ASN A 83 -12.29 0.36 11.22
N GLN A 84 -13.58 0.56 11.52
CA GLN A 84 -14.68 0.17 10.66
C GLN A 84 -14.66 0.95 9.33
N THR A 85 -14.49 2.27 9.42
CA THR A 85 -14.41 3.16 8.26
C THR A 85 -13.29 2.77 7.31
N ILE A 86 -12.09 2.50 7.84
CA ILE A 86 -10.96 2.04 7.02
C ILE A 86 -11.19 0.65 6.45
N THR A 87 -11.74 -0.28 7.24
CA THR A 87 -12.02 -1.63 6.74
C THR A 87 -12.97 -1.61 5.54
N ALA A 88 -14.00 -0.75 5.58
CA ALA A 88 -14.92 -0.56 4.47
C ALA A 88 -14.30 0.19 3.28
N GLY A 89 -13.44 1.19 3.56
CA GLY A 89 -12.92 2.12 2.56
C GLY A 89 -11.56 1.79 1.93
N LYS A 90 -10.81 0.83 2.48
CA LYS A 90 -9.40 0.59 2.12
C LYS A 90 -9.16 0.42 0.61
N GLN A 91 -10.08 -0.23 -0.10
CA GLN A 91 -9.95 -0.41 -1.55
C GLN A 91 -10.13 0.88 -2.32
N LEU A 92 -11.04 1.77 -1.90
CA LEU A 92 -11.23 3.08 -2.53
C LEU A 92 -10.05 4.01 -2.25
N ILE A 93 -9.50 3.96 -1.03
CA ILE A 93 -8.28 4.71 -0.66
C ILE A 93 -7.11 4.23 -1.53
N ALA A 94 -6.93 2.91 -1.57
CA ALA A 94 -6.07 2.23 -2.52
C ALA A 94 -6.64 2.26 -3.94
N GLN A 95 -7.41 3.23 -4.40
CA GLN A 95 -7.53 3.53 -5.84
C GLN A 95 -6.96 4.92 -6.13
N LYS A 96 -6.88 5.78 -5.12
CA LYS A 96 -6.41 7.17 -5.21
C LYS A 96 -4.90 7.33 -5.08
N ILE A 97 -4.18 6.28 -4.70
CA ILE A 97 -2.71 6.30 -4.50
C ILE A 97 -2.02 5.79 -5.76
N SER A 98 -1.00 6.48 -6.29
CA SER A 98 -0.20 5.91 -7.39
C SER A 98 0.64 4.74 -6.90
N MET A 99 0.70 3.67 -7.69
CA MET A 99 1.66 2.57 -7.51
C MET A 99 2.58 2.58 -8.71
N GLU A 100 3.88 2.57 -8.46
CA GLU A 100 4.90 2.58 -9.51
C GLU A 100 5.61 1.25 -9.55
N ASP A 101 5.82 0.72 -10.75
CA ASP A 101 6.54 -0.51 -10.96
C ASP A 101 8.04 -0.27 -10.73
N ILE A 102 8.64 -1.06 -9.84
CA ILE A 102 10.09 -1.08 -9.61
C ILE A 102 10.74 -2.01 -10.63
N TYR A 103 10.27 -3.26 -10.70
CA TYR A 103 10.70 -4.21 -11.72
C TYR A 103 9.58 -5.16 -12.10
N VAL A 104 9.68 -5.67 -13.33
CA VAL A 104 8.86 -6.76 -13.86
C VAL A 104 9.81 -7.72 -14.57
N PHE A 105 10.11 -8.84 -13.93
CA PHE A 105 10.90 -9.91 -14.52
C PHE A 105 10.00 -11.03 -14.96
N TYR A 106 10.35 -11.69 -16.05
CA TYR A 106 9.58 -12.82 -16.54
C TYR A 106 10.49 -13.93 -17.07
N ARG A 107 9.98 -15.15 -17.00
CA ARG A 107 10.55 -16.31 -17.68
C ARG A 107 9.45 -17.24 -18.18
N GLU A 108 9.77 -17.99 -19.22
CA GLU A 108 8.93 -19.10 -19.65
C GLU A 108 9.09 -20.28 -18.70
N VAL A 109 7.97 -20.90 -18.32
CA VAL A 109 7.91 -22.12 -17.51
C VAL A 109 7.01 -23.14 -18.19
N LYS A 110 7.08 -24.41 -17.79
CA LYS A 110 6.25 -25.49 -18.31
C LYS A 110 5.19 -25.88 -17.28
N ASP A 111 3.92 -25.94 -17.67
CA ASP A 111 2.86 -26.50 -16.82
C ASP A 111 3.15 -27.99 -16.61
N GLU A 112 3.25 -28.41 -15.36
CA GLU A 112 3.56 -29.80 -15.00
C GLU A 112 2.48 -30.79 -15.42
N ARG A 113 1.25 -30.32 -15.67
CA ARG A 113 0.09 -31.17 -15.98
C ARG A 113 -0.03 -31.47 -17.47
N ASP A 114 0.20 -30.47 -18.33
CA ASP A 114 -0.02 -30.59 -19.78
C ASP A 114 1.17 -30.14 -20.65
N GLY A 115 2.27 -29.69 -20.05
CA GLY A 115 3.50 -29.32 -20.74
C GLY A 115 3.41 -28.01 -21.54
N LYS A 116 2.32 -27.24 -21.41
CA LYS A 116 2.18 -25.95 -22.08
C LYS A 116 3.18 -24.95 -21.53
N THR A 117 3.66 -24.07 -22.42
CA THR A 117 4.45 -22.90 -22.00
C THR A 117 3.53 -21.90 -21.31
N LEU A 118 3.91 -21.50 -20.10
CA LEU A 118 3.32 -20.41 -19.34
C LEU A 118 4.39 -19.32 -19.11
N ILE A 119 3.95 -18.13 -18.74
CA ILE A 119 4.82 -17.03 -18.35
C ILE A 119 4.73 -16.85 -16.84
N GLU A 120 5.85 -17.05 -16.15
CA GLU A 120 6.00 -16.65 -14.76
C GLU A 120 6.53 -15.21 -14.72
N VAL A 121 5.89 -14.38 -13.90
CA VAL A 121 6.29 -12.99 -13.65
C VAL A 121 6.62 -12.83 -12.18
N GLU A 122 7.75 -12.19 -11.91
CA GLU A 122 8.10 -11.61 -10.62
C GLU A 122 7.99 -10.09 -10.71
N TYR A 123 7.28 -9.49 -9.77
CA TYR A 123 6.92 -8.09 -9.76
C TYR A 123 7.31 -7.45 -8.44
N ALA A 124 7.87 -6.25 -8.52
CA ALA A 124 7.92 -5.33 -7.40
C ALA A 124 7.28 -4.00 -7.80
N GLY A 125 6.44 -3.47 -6.92
CA GLY A 125 5.88 -2.13 -7.05
C GLY A 125 5.97 -1.40 -5.74
N CYS A 126 6.01 -0.08 -5.79
CA CYS A 126 6.07 0.75 -4.60
C CYS A 126 5.03 1.86 -4.59
N TYR A 127 4.72 2.34 -3.40
CA TYR A 127 3.91 3.52 -3.19
C TYR A 127 4.48 4.38 -2.07
N ASN A 128 4.17 5.67 -2.09
CA ASN A 128 4.58 6.57 -1.03
C ASN A 128 3.79 6.34 0.25
N ARG A 129 4.48 6.02 1.35
CA ARG A 129 3.87 5.66 2.64
C ARG A 129 3.12 6.84 3.28
N LYS A 130 3.74 8.04 3.30
CA LYS A 130 3.13 9.27 3.86
C LYS A 130 1.83 9.61 3.13
N LEU A 131 1.85 9.54 1.80
CA LEU A 131 0.66 9.77 0.96
C LEU A 131 -0.46 8.76 1.25
N ALA A 132 -0.13 7.48 1.43
CA ALA A 132 -1.13 6.46 1.74
C ALA A 132 -1.87 6.77 3.05
N LEU A 133 -1.14 7.16 4.10
CA LEU A 133 -1.72 7.57 5.38
C LEU A 133 -2.51 8.89 5.27
N LEU A 134 -2.02 9.87 4.50
CA LEU A 134 -2.76 11.11 4.23
C LEU A 134 -4.10 10.83 3.57
N LYS A 135 -4.14 9.97 2.54
CA LYS A 135 -5.39 9.58 1.87
C LYS A 135 -6.32 8.79 2.76
N ALA A 136 -5.79 7.97 3.68
CA ALA A 136 -6.59 7.31 4.70
C ALA A 136 -7.24 8.33 5.65
N ARG A 137 -6.47 9.30 6.18
CA ARG A 137 -6.98 10.38 7.04
C ARG A 137 -8.06 11.19 6.35
N GLU A 138 -7.83 11.63 5.11
CA GLU A 138 -8.80 12.37 4.30
C GLU A 138 -10.10 11.57 4.15
N TYR A 139 -10.00 10.28 3.80
CA TYR A 139 -11.17 9.42 3.64
C TYR A 139 -11.96 9.27 4.94
N ILE A 140 -11.28 9.03 6.07
CA ILE A 140 -11.96 8.91 7.37
C ILE A 140 -12.69 10.21 7.72
N ARG A 141 -12.03 11.36 7.56
CA ARG A 141 -12.67 12.67 7.77
C ARG A 141 -13.91 12.83 6.90
N GLU A 142 -13.84 12.42 5.64
CA GLU A 142 -14.96 12.51 4.71
C GLU A 142 -16.14 11.63 5.10
N GLN A 143 -15.89 10.42 5.59
CA GLN A 143 -16.95 9.50 6.01
C GLN A 143 -17.58 9.89 7.36
N MET A 144 -16.82 10.57 8.21
CA MET A 144 -17.24 10.96 9.57
C MET A 144 -17.54 12.46 9.68
N LYS A 145 -17.91 13.14 8.59
CA LYS A 145 -18.16 14.60 8.54
C LYS A 145 -19.28 15.07 9.48
N ASP A 146 -20.27 14.21 9.71
CA ASP A 146 -21.41 14.52 10.57
C ASP A 146 -21.15 14.18 12.05
N GLU A 147 -19.94 13.69 12.37
CA GLU A 147 -19.54 13.41 13.75
C GLU A 147 -18.97 14.65 14.46
N ALA A 148 -18.92 14.60 15.79
CA ALA A 148 -18.53 15.75 16.61
C ALA A 148 -17.09 16.20 16.31
N GLU A 149 -16.84 17.51 16.43
CA GLU A 149 -15.52 18.16 16.25
C GLU A 149 -14.39 17.51 17.09
N GLU A 150 -14.73 16.93 18.25
CA GLU A 150 -13.77 16.18 19.07
C GLU A 150 -13.22 14.94 18.36
N LEU A 151 -14.02 14.24 17.56
CA LEU A 151 -13.56 13.10 16.77
C LEU A 151 -12.55 13.54 15.70
N HIS A 152 -12.78 14.66 15.03
CA HIS A 152 -11.84 15.18 14.05
C HIS A 152 -10.50 15.55 14.70
N LYS A 153 -10.51 16.10 15.92
CA LYS A 153 -9.29 16.35 16.70
C LYS A 153 -8.58 15.07 17.10
N ASP A 154 -9.32 14.04 17.50
CA ASP A 154 -8.76 12.72 17.82
C ASP A 154 -8.09 12.09 16.60
N LEU A 155 -8.73 12.19 15.43
CA LEU A 155 -8.18 11.73 14.18
C LEU A 155 -6.87 12.43 13.82
N ASP A 156 -6.76 13.72 14.06
CA ASP A 156 -5.54 14.48 13.80
C ASP A 156 -4.40 14.09 14.74
N ARG A 157 -4.73 13.72 15.99
CA ARG A 157 -3.75 13.20 16.94
C ARG A 157 -3.24 11.82 16.55
N ILE A 158 -4.11 10.96 16.00
CA ILE A 158 -3.74 9.62 15.52
C ILE A 158 -2.76 9.72 14.35
N PHE A 159 -3.07 10.60 13.39
CA PHE A 159 -2.30 10.79 12.17
C PHE A 159 -1.34 11.98 12.29
N LYS A 160 -0.63 12.13 13.42
CA LYS A 160 0.50 13.07 13.52
C LYS A 160 1.56 12.65 12.49
N LEU A 161 1.39 13.16 11.29
CA LEU A 161 2.32 13.05 10.19
C LEU A 161 3.17 14.30 10.34
N ASP A 162 4.46 14.12 10.68
CA ASP A 162 5.41 15.23 10.74
C ASP A 162 5.29 16.01 9.42
N GLU A 163 4.99 17.30 9.50
CA GLU A 163 4.84 18.17 8.32
C GLU A 163 6.14 18.23 7.53
#